data_AF-A0A098LZ43-F1
#
_entry.id   AF-A0A098LZ43-F1
#
_cell.length_a   1.000
_cell.length_b   1.000
_cell.length_c   1.000
_cell.angle_alpha   90.00
_cell.angle_beta   90.00
_cell.angle_gamma   90.00
#
_symmetry.space_group_name_H-M   'P 1'
#
loop_
_entity.id
_entity.type
_entity.pdbx_description
1 polymer ?
#
loop_
_entity_poly.entity_id
_entity_poly.type
_entity_poly.pdbx_seq_one_letter_code
_entity_poly.pdbx_strand_id
1 'polypeptide(L)'
;MSRKGLITDSFQVVKKKGDKKERKEAQSPPQNLVQAESHLQDTVQPDQLEILKKFDLSWQYGPCTGITRMQRWERAKFLGLNPPTTVQDLLLKYNKDPFVIYNLWHEFAL
;
A
#
# COMPACT_ATOMS: atom_id res chain seq x y z
N MET A 1 24.19 39.50 23.63
CA MET A 1 23.13 38.96 22.74
C MET A 1 23.44 37.49 22.46
N SER A 2 22.65 36.57 22.99
CA SER A 2 22.93 35.12 22.88
C SER A 2 22.45 34.61 21.52
N ARG A 3 23.32 33.97 20.73
CA ARG A 3 22.93 33.34 19.47
C ARG A 3 22.22 32.03 19.80
N LYS A 4 20.91 31.97 19.54
CA LYS A 4 20.12 30.73 19.58
C LYS A 4 20.62 29.81 18.46
N GLY A 5 21.21 28.66 18.83
CA GLY A 5 21.62 27.63 17.87
C GLY A 5 20.41 27.13 17.09
N LEU A 6 20.62 26.76 15.82
CA LEU A 6 19.56 26.18 14.99
C LEU A 6 19.36 24.71 15.37
N ILE A 7 18.15 24.18 15.17
CA ILE A 7 17.83 22.77 15.44
C ILE A 7 18.78 21.82 14.66
N THR A 8 19.34 22.29 13.54
CA THR A 8 20.28 21.55 12.69
C THR A 8 21.68 21.41 13.28
N ASP A 9 22.05 22.20 14.30
CA ASP A 9 23.39 22.17 14.92
C ASP A 9 23.58 21.00 15.89
N SER A 10 22.50 20.34 16.33
CA SER A 10 22.58 19.25 17.31
C SER A 10 22.90 17.87 16.72
N PHE A 11 22.89 17.71 15.40
CA PHE A 11 23.13 16.41 14.77
C PHE A 11 24.61 16.18 14.49
N GLN A 12 25.16 15.06 14.96
CA GLN A 12 26.53 14.66 14.66
C GLN A 12 26.64 14.19 13.21
N VAL A 13 27.47 14.87 12.41
CA VAL A 13 27.81 14.45 11.04
C VAL A 13 28.79 13.27 11.13
N VAL A 14 28.28 12.05 11.00
CA VAL A 14 29.12 10.86 10.80
C VAL A 14 29.53 10.77 9.33
N LYS A 15 30.83 10.90 9.06
CA LYS A 15 31.41 10.50 7.76
C LYS A 15 31.57 8.99 7.71
N LYS A 16 30.71 8.32 6.95
CA LYS A 16 30.83 6.90 6.61
C LYS A 16 32.04 6.72 5.68
N LYS A 17 33.05 5.96 6.13
CA LYS A 17 34.17 5.53 5.26
C LYS A 17 33.59 4.59 4.19
N GLY A 18 33.90 4.90 2.93
CA GLY A 18 33.38 4.20 1.77
C GLY A 18 34.05 2.85 1.57
N ASP A 19 33.28 1.79 1.72
CA ASP A 19 33.63 0.45 1.27
C ASP A 19 33.11 0.27 -0.16
N LYS A 20 34.04 0.13 -1.12
CA LYS A 20 33.76 -0.24 -2.51
C LYS A 20 33.39 -1.72 -2.53
N LYS A 21 32.12 -2.03 -2.80
CA LYS A 21 31.70 -3.38 -3.19
C LYS A 21 31.02 -3.34 -4.55
N GLU A 22 31.65 -4.03 -5.48
CA GLU A 22 31.35 -4.08 -6.91
C GLU A 22 29.90 -4.51 -7.18
N ARG A 23 29.25 -3.78 -8.08
CA ARG A 23 27.93 -4.12 -8.62
C ARG A 23 28.14 -5.17 -9.71
N LYS A 24 27.77 -6.42 -9.41
CA LYS A 24 27.57 -7.44 -10.44
C LYS A 24 26.15 -7.30 -10.99
N GLU A 25 26.14 -6.91 -12.26
CA GLU A 25 25.16 -7.13 -13.33
C GLU A 25 23.85 -7.83 -12.94
N ALA A 26 22.75 -7.10 -13.15
CA ALA A 26 21.39 -7.61 -13.05
C ALA A 26 21.11 -8.52 -14.26
N GLN A 27 21.22 -9.83 -14.07
CA GLN A 27 20.65 -10.81 -14.98
C GLN A 27 19.21 -11.08 -14.56
N SER A 28 18.28 -10.56 -15.35
CA SER A 28 16.85 -10.85 -15.32
C SER A 28 16.60 -12.35 -15.51
N PRO A 29 15.81 -13.02 -14.64
CA PRO A 29 15.27 -14.33 -14.96
C PRO A 29 14.20 -14.21 -16.06
N PRO A 30 14.11 -15.21 -16.94
CA PRO A 30 13.33 -15.15 -18.17
C PRO A 30 11.82 -15.15 -17.93
N GLN A 31 11.14 -14.33 -18.73
CA GLN A 31 9.73 -14.46 -19.05
C GLN A 31 9.50 -15.86 -19.62
N ASN A 32 8.66 -16.66 -18.96
CA ASN A 32 8.20 -17.91 -19.55
C ASN A 32 6.70 -18.11 -19.31
N LEU A 33 6.02 -18.24 -20.44
CA LEU A 33 4.79 -18.99 -20.69
C LEU A 33 3.47 -18.49 -20.08
N VAL A 34 2.88 -17.59 -20.87
CA VAL A 34 1.51 -17.72 -21.37
C VAL A 34 1.12 -19.20 -21.52
N GLN A 35 0.31 -19.74 -20.60
CA GLN A 35 -0.72 -20.78 -20.83
C GLN A 35 -1.35 -21.23 -19.50
N ALA A 36 -2.48 -20.62 -19.15
CA ALA A 36 -3.54 -21.25 -18.36
C ALA A 36 -4.87 -20.50 -18.57
N GLU A 37 -5.21 -20.20 -19.82
CA GLU A 37 -6.61 -19.97 -20.18
C GLU A 37 -7.33 -21.31 -20.08
N SER A 38 -8.13 -21.53 -19.04
CA SER A 38 -9.38 -22.34 -19.11
C SER A 38 -10.04 -22.67 -17.76
N HIS A 39 -9.53 -22.22 -16.61
CA HIS A 39 -10.27 -22.39 -15.35
C HIS A 39 -9.72 -21.43 -14.29
N LEU A 40 -10.56 -20.55 -13.72
CA LEU A 40 -10.44 -19.83 -12.42
C LEU A 40 -11.07 -18.42 -12.54
N GLN A 41 -12.40 -18.32 -12.48
CA GLN A 41 -13.12 -17.03 -12.62
C GLN A 41 -13.27 -16.23 -11.30
N ASP A 42 -12.70 -16.71 -10.20
CA ASP A 42 -12.96 -16.18 -8.86
C ASP A 42 -11.75 -15.56 -8.16
N THR A 43 -10.63 -15.40 -8.87
CA THR A 43 -9.47 -14.68 -8.36
C THR A 43 -9.61 -13.17 -8.62
N VAL A 44 -9.10 -12.37 -7.69
CA VAL A 44 -9.08 -10.91 -7.81
C VAL A 44 -8.11 -10.52 -8.92
N GLN A 45 -8.56 -9.71 -9.87
CA GLN A 45 -7.69 -9.23 -10.95
C GLN A 45 -6.70 -8.18 -10.42
N PRO A 46 -5.47 -8.09 -10.97
CA PRO A 46 -4.46 -7.14 -10.50
C PRO A 46 -4.96 -5.69 -10.56
N ASP A 47 -5.71 -5.34 -11.60
CA ASP A 47 -6.31 -4.00 -11.78
C ASP A 47 -7.29 -3.64 -10.65
N GLN A 48 -8.06 -4.62 -10.18
CA GLN A 48 -8.99 -4.43 -9.06
C GLN A 48 -8.23 -4.19 -7.75
N LEU A 49 -7.13 -4.91 -7.56
CA LEU A 49 -6.27 -4.72 -6.39
C LEU A 49 -5.60 -3.34 -6.42
N GLU A 50 -5.24 -2.82 -7.60
CA GLU A 50 -4.74 -1.45 -7.72
C GLU A 50 -5.77 -0.39 -7.30
N ILE A 51 -7.04 -0.58 -7.62
CA ILE A 51 -8.13 0.31 -7.17
C ILE A 51 -8.20 0.33 -5.64
N LEU A 52 -8.14 -0.85 -5.00
CA LEU A 52 -8.15 -0.97 -3.55
C LEU A 52 -6.91 -0.34 -2.91
N LYS A 53 -5.73 -0.50 -3.52
CA LYS A 53 -4.50 0.16 -3.07
C LYS A 53 -4.58 1.69 -3.17
N LYS A 54 -5.13 2.22 -4.28
CA LYS A 54 -5.36 3.66 -4.44
C LYS A 54 -6.31 4.19 -3.37
N PHE A 55 -7.34 3.43 -3.03
CA PHE A 55 -8.24 3.75 -1.92
C PHE A 55 -7.48 3.78 -0.58
N ASP A 56 -6.66 2.77 -0.28
CA ASP A 56 -5.82 2.73 0.93
C ASP A 56 -4.94 3.98 1.08
N LEU A 57 -4.30 4.41 -0.01
CA LEU A 57 -3.41 5.57 -0.03
C LEU A 57 -4.12 6.94 0.00
N SER A 58 -5.43 6.98 -0.24
CA SER A 58 -6.18 8.24 -0.26
C SER A 58 -6.50 8.73 1.14
N TRP A 59 -6.06 9.94 1.49
CA TRP A 59 -6.18 10.50 2.84
C TRP A 59 -7.55 11.13 3.10
N GLN A 60 -8.29 11.46 2.03
CA GLN A 60 -9.61 12.09 2.09
C GLN A 60 -10.68 11.26 2.80
N TYR A 61 -10.51 9.92 2.88
CA TYR A 61 -11.46 9.02 3.56
C TYR A 61 -11.04 8.67 5.00
N GLY A 62 -10.04 9.38 5.55
CA GLY A 62 -9.52 9.15 6.90
C GLY A 62 -8.52 7.99 6.99
N PRO A 63 -8.03 7.65 8.18
CA PRO A 63 -7.01 6.62 8.37
C PRO A 63 -7.54 5.22 8.00
N CYS A 64 -6.68 4.37 7.41
CA CYS A 64 -7.03 2.97 7.10
C CYS A 64 -6.42 1.94 8.05
N THR A 65 -5.48 2.35 8.90
CA THR A 65 -4.78 1.46 9.82
C THR A 65 -5.72 1.01 10.94
N GLY A 66 -5.57 -0.24 11.39
CA GLY A 66 -6.38 -0.83 12.47
C GLY A 66 -7.84 -1.15 12.11
N ILE A 67 -8.27 -0.95 10.86
CA ILE A 67 -9.62 -1.27 10.38
C ILE A 67 -9.56 -1.99 9.03
N THR A 68 -10.63 -2.73 8.71
CA THR A 68 -10.81 -3.36 7.39
C THR A 68 -11.18 -2.32 6.34
N ARG A 69 -10.99 -2.66 5.05
CA ARG A 69 -11.38 -1.77 3.94
C ARG A 69 -12.88 -1.48 3.93
N MET A 70 -13.71 -2.47 4.28
CA MET A 70 -15.18 -2.29 4.40
C MET A 70 -15.55 -1.29 5.49
N GLN A 71 -15.00 -1.44 6.69
CA GLN A 71 -15.26 -0.50 7.79
C GLN A 71 -14.83 0.92 7.44
N ARG A 72 -13.68 1.08 6.77
CA ARG A 72 -13.22 2.38 6.29
C ARG A 72 -14.18 2.99 5.27
N TRP A 73 -14.66 2.20 4.32
CA TRP A 73 -15.60 2.63 3.30
C TRP A 73 -16.94 3.09 3.92
N GLU A 74 -17.49 2.30 4.83
CA GLU A 74 -18.73 2.63 5.55
C GLU A 74 -18.60 3.92 6.36
N ARG A 75 -17.48 4.08 7.08
CA ARG A 75 -17.18 5.31 7.81
C ARG A 75 -17.12 6.52 6.87
N ALA A 76 -16.44 6.41 5.74
CA ALA A 76 -16.35 7.50 4.77
C ALA A 76 -17.74 7.86 4.19
N LYS A 77 -18.58 6.86 3.91
CA LYS A 77 -19.97 7.07 3.48
C LYS A 77 -20.80 7.75 4.57
N PHE A 78 -20.69 7.31 5.81
CA PHE A 78 -21.37 7.92 6.96
C PHE A 78 -20.99 9.39 7.14
N LEU A 79 -19.72 9.73 6.91
CA LEU A 79 -19.23 11.11 6.94
C LEU A 79 -19.59 11.93 5.69
N GLY A 80 -20.30 11.37 4.72
CA GLY A 80 -20.69 12.07 3.49
C GLY A 80 -19.53 12.36 2.53
N LEU A 81 -18.42 11.63 2.64
CA LEU A 81 -17.21 11.82 1.83
C LEU A 81 -17.31 11.18 0.43
N ASN A 82 -18.44 10.55 0.10
CA ASN A 82 -18.72 9.90 -1.19
C ASN A 82 -17.59 8.96 -1.66
N PRO A 83 -17.25 7.91 -0.89
CA PRO A 83 -16.25 6.94 -1.32
C PRO A 83 -16.70 6.20 -2.61
N PRO A 84 -15.78 5.69 -3.44
CA PRO A 84 -16.12 5.12 -4.73
C PRO A 84 -16.93 3.82 -4.58
N THR A 85 -18.04 3.68 -5.30
CA THR A 85 -18.89 2.47 -5.25
C THR A 85 -18.16 1.23 -5.74
N THR A 86 -17.28 1.37 -6.73
CA THR A 86 -16.46 0.26 -7.24
C THR A 86 -15.65 -0.42 -6.14
N VAL A 87 -15.19 0.34 -5.13
CA VAL A 87 -14.49 -0.24 -3.97
C VAL A 87 -15.45 -1.13 -3.17
N GLN A 88 -16.67 -0.66 -2.91
CA GLN A 88 -17.70 -1.46 -2.22
C GLN A 88 -18.01 -2.75 -2.96
N ASP A 89 -18.20 -2.67 -4.28
CA ASP A 89 -18.54 -3.83 -5.11
C ASP A 89 -17.44 -4.89 -5.07
N LEU A 90 -16.18 -4.46 -5.15
CA LEU A 90 -15.03 -5.37 -5.03
C LEU A 90 -14.96 -6.03 -3.66
N LEU A 91 -15.19 -5.27 -2.60
CA LEU A 91 -15.16 -5.78 -1.24
C LEU A 91 -16.30 -6.77 -0.97
N LEU A 92 -17.48 -6.54 -1.54
CA LEU A 92 -18.62 -7.45 -1.44
C LEU A 92 -18.37 -8.73 -2.23
N LYS A 93 -17.82 -8.61 -3.45
CA LYS A 93 -17.52 -9.75 -4.33
C LYS A 93 -16.46 -10.68 -3.75
N TYR A 94 -15.39 -10.12 -3.20
CA TYR A 94 -14.22 -10.88 -2.72
C TYR A 94 -14.07 -10.81 -1.19
N ASN A 95 -15.19 -10.93 -0.46
CA ASN A 95 -15.24 -10.80 1.00
C ASN A 95 -14.51 -11.91 1.79
N LYS A 96 -13.90 -12.89 1.11
CA LYS A 96 -13.10 -13.97 1.70
C LYS A 96 -11.60 -13.82 1.45
N ASP A 97 -11.20 -12.93 0.54
CA ASP A 97 -9.79 -12.75 0.17
C ASP A 97 -9.10 -11.77 1.14
N PRO A 98 -8.09 -12.19 1.92
CA PRO A 98 -7.34 -11.31 2.81
C PRO A 98 -6.75 -10.08 2.10
N PHE A 99 -6.30 -10.23 0.86
CA PHE A 99 -5.73 -9.13 0.06
C PHE A 99 -6.76 -8.07 -0.30
N VAL A 100 -8.06 -8.40 -0.26
CA VAL A 100 -9.18 -7.48 -0.50
C VAL A 100 -9.74 -6.92 0.81
N ILE A 101 -9.85 -7.75 1.84
CA ILE A 101 -10.43 -7.38 3.14
C ILE A 101 -9.54 -6.37 3.87
N TYR A 102 -8.22 -6.61 3.91
CA TYR A 102 -7.29 -5.86 4.73
C TYR A 102 -6.54 -4.79 3.96
N ASN A 103 -6.22 -3.69 4.63
CA ASN A 103 -5.46 -2.59 4.04
C ASN A 103 -3.99 -3.00 3.76
N LEU A 104 -3.30 -2.20 2.94
CA LEU A 104 -1.90 -2.41 2.54
C LEU A 104 -0.94 -2.62 3.73
N TRP A 105 -1.24 -2.05 4.90
CA TRP A 105 -0.35 -2.06 6.05
C TRP A 105 -0.73 -3.07 7.14
N HIS A 106 -1.69 -3.97 6.88
CA HIS A 106 -2.17 -4.89 7.92
C HIS A 106 -1.12 -5.90 8.41
N GLU A 107 -0.10 -6.20 7.60
CA GLU A 107 1.00 -7.11 7.96
C GLU A 107 2.07 -6.45 8.83
N PHE A 108 2.14 -5.12 8.82
CA PHE A 108 3.12 -4.39 9.61
C PHE A 108 2.51 -4.07 10.96
N ALA A 109 3.05 -4.66 12.03
CA ALA A 109 2.78 -4.23 13.38
C ALA A 109 3.36 -2.81 13.55
N LEU A 110 2.48 -1.81 13.60
CA LEU A 110 2.80 -0.40 13.85
C LEU A 110 2.67 -0.08 15.34
#